data_AF-A0A962C0R6-F1
#
_entry.id   AF-A0A962C0R6-F1
#
_cell.length_a   1.000
_cell.length_b   1.000
_cell.length_c   1.000
_cell.angle_alpha   90.00
_cell.angle_beta   90.00
_cell.angle_gamma   90.00
#
_symmetry.space_group_name_H-M   'P 1'
#
loop_
_entity.id
_entity.type
_entity.pdbx_description
1 polymer ?
#
loop_
_entity_poly.entity_id
_entity_poly.type
_entity_poly.pdbx_seq_one_letter_code
_entity_poly.pdbx_strand_id
1 'polypeptide(L)'
;GPGGMRLVDVPLDMSFADAFGVSQPDAYERLLLDVVRGNPTLFMRRDEVEAAWRWADPILAAWATGGEAPRPYTAGTWGPSAAVALIERDGRTWNEEED
;
A
#
# COMPACT_ATOMS: atom_id res chain seq x y z
N GLY A 1 19.12 -28.56 -31.69
CA GLY A 1 17.85 -27.82 -31.78
C GLY A 1 18.08 -26.40 -31.31
N PRO A 2 17.33 -25.40 -31.78
CA PRO A 2 17.57 -24.00 -31.43
C PRO A 2 17.54 -23.84 -29.91
N GLY A 3 18.70 -23.56 -29.34
CA GLY A 3 18.90 -23.40 -27.90
C GLY A 3 18.40 -22.03 -27.48
N GLY A 4 17.12 -21.93 -27.15
CA GLY A 4 16.54 -20.75 -26.53
C GLY A 4 16.82 -20.74 -25.03
N MET A 5 17.24 -19.58 -24.51
CA MET A 5 17.38 -19.34 -23.08
C MET A 5 16.01 -19.50 -22.41
N ARG A 6 15.88 -20.49 -21.52
CA ARG A 6 14.65 -20.74 -20.75
C ARG A 6 14.79 -20.06 -19.41
N LEU A 7 14.18 -18.89 -19.27
CA LEU A 7 14.01 -18.25 -17.96
C LEU A 7 13.01 -19.07 -17.15
N VAL A 8 13.32 -19.27 -15.88
CA VAL A 8 12.44 -19.91 -14.91
C VAL A 8 12.31 -18.90 -13.78
N ASP A 9 11.08 -18.55 -13.45
CA ASP A 9 10.78 -17.71 -12.29
C ASP A 9 11.03 -18.55 -11.03
N VAL A 10 11.88 -18.04 -10.14
CA VAL A 10 12.16 -18.67 -8.85
C VAL A 10 11.82 -17.64 -7.78
N PRO A 11 10.79 -17.87 -6.95
CA PRO A 11 10.46 -16.95 -5.88
C PRO A 11 11.57 -17.01 -4.82
N LEU A 12 12.16 -15.84 -4.51
CA LEU A 12 12.95 -15.67 -3.30
C LEU A 12 11.99 -15.40 -2.15
N ASP A 13 11.51 -16.46 -1.51
CA ASP A 13 10.64 -16.35 -0.35
C ASP A 13 11.47 -16.14 0.93
N MET A 14 11.18 -15.07 1.66
CA MET A 14 11.77 -14.77 2.95
C MET A 14 10.66 -14.39 3.94
N SER A 15 10.17 -15.39 4.67
CA SER A 15 9.33 -15.18 5.84
C SER A 15 10.15 -14.62 7.00
N PHE A 16 9.81 -13.40 7.46
CA PHE A 16 10.45 -12.79 8.63
C PHE A 16 10.23 -13.59 9.92
N ALA A 17 9.08 -14.27 10.03
CA ALA A 17 8.76 -15.10 11.19
C ALA A 17 9.72 -16.30 11.28
N ASP A 18 9.97 -16.97 10.16
CA ASP A 18 10.82 -18.16 10.09
C ASP A 18 12.32 -17.81 10.11
N ALA A 19 12.71 -16.69 9.49
CA ALA A 19 14.11 -16.30 9.35
C ALA A 19 14.73 -15.79 10.67
N PHE A 20 13.95 -15.13 11.53
CA PHE A 20 14.48 -14.44 12.70
C PHE A 20 13.96 -14.99 14.05
N GLY A 21 12.84 -15.72 14.07
CA GLY A 21 12.32 -16.35 15.30
C GLY A 21 12.04 -15.37 16.45
N VAL A 22 11.98 -14.07 16.16
CA VAL A 22 11.72 -13.00 17.13
C VAL A 22 10.37 -12.35 16.86
N SER A 23 9.64 -12.07 17.93
CA SER A 23 8.44 -11.24 17.85
C SER A 23 8.80 -9.87 17.31
N GLN A 24 8.15 -9.44 16.23
CA GLN A 24 8.25 -8.05 15.79
C GLN A 24 7.63 -7.17 16.87
N PRO A 25 8.28 -6.05 17.26
CA PRO A 25 7.71 -5.11 18.22
C PRO A 25 6.44 -4.51 17.62
N ASP A 26 5.45 -4.24 18.47
CA ASP A 26 4.24 -3.56 18.02
C ASP A 26 4.57 -2.16 17.46
N ALA A 27 3.73 -1.67 16.56
CA ALA A 27 3.92 -0.36 15.94
C ALA A 27 4.07 0.76 17.00
N TYR A 28 3.26 0.72 18.06
CA TYR A 28 3.36 1.72 19.12
C TYR A 28 4.59 1.52 20.01
N GLU A 29 4.98 0.28 20.30
CA GLU A 29 6.21 -0.01 21.06
C GLU A 29 7.41 0.60 20.36
N ARG A 30 7.50 0.41 19.03
CA ARG A 30 8.58 0.97 18.22
C ARG A 30 8.58 2.50 18.25
N LEU A 31 7.43 3.14 18.02
CA LEU A 31 7.33 4.60 17.99
C LEU A 31 7.66 5.23 19.34
N LEU A 32 7.19 4.65 20.44
CA LEU A 32 7.50 5.13 21.80
C LEU A 32 9.00 5.04 22.11
N LEU A 33 9.65 3.93 21.73
CA LEU A 33 11.09 3.77 21.90
C LEU A 33 11.88 4.79 21.08
N ASP A 34 11.44 5.10 19.86
CA ASP A 34 12.07 6.11 19.00
C ASP A 34 11.92 7.53 19.60
N VAL A 35 10.79 7.86 20.27
CA VAL A 35 10.66 9.12 21.05
C VAL A 35 11.68 9.19 22.18
N VAL A 36 11.80 8.13 22.98
CA VAL A 36 12.76 8.08 24.10
C VAL A 36 14.21 8.22 23.60
N ARG A 37 14.51 7.68 22.42
CA ARG A 37 15.82 7.80 21.76
C ARG A 37 16.03 9.12 21.01
N GLY A 38 15.02 9.98 20.94
CA GLY A 38 15.08 11.24 20.18
C GLY A 38 15.23 11.04 18.68
N ASN A 39 14.71 9.94 18.13
CA ASN A 39 14.77 9.62 16.70
C ASN A 39 13.44 9.96 15.99
N PRO A 40 13.37 11.03 15.19
CA PRO A 40 12.14 11.45 14.53
C PRO A 40 11.87 10.75 13.18
N THR A 41 12.65 9.75 12.78
CA THR A 41 12.61 9.18 11.41
C THR A 41 11.24 8.60 11.01
N LEU A 42 10.50 8.01 11.95
CA LEU A 42 9.18 7.40 11.70
C LEU A 42 8.01 8.36 12.00
N PHE A 43 8.30 9.65 12.18
CA PHE A 43 7.29 10.68 12.42
C PHE A 43 7.18 11.58 11.20
N MET A 44 5.95 11.88 10.81
CA MET A 44 5.71 12.82 9.71
C MET A 44 6.16 14.22 10.12
N ARG A 45 6.87 14.89 9.21
CA ARG A 45 7.24 16.29 9.38
C ARG A 45 6.05 17.20 9.07
N ARG A 46 6.11 18.43 9.58
CA ARG A 46 5.02 19.41 9.39
C ARG A 46 4.75 19.69 7.91
N ASP A 47 5.80 19.91 7.13
CA ASP A 47 5.72 20.18 5.69
C ASP A 47 5.21 18.98 4.88
N GLU A 48 5.55 17.75 5.29
CA GLU A 48 5.00 16.52 4.71
C GLU A 48 3.49 16.42 4.96
N VAL A 49 3.03 16.70 6.19
CA VAL A 49 1.60 16.72 6.53
C VAL A 49 0.86 17.81 5.75
N GLU A 50 1.43 19.02 5.66
CA GLU A 50 0.84 20.11 4.85
C GLU A 50 0.79 19.76 3.35
N ALA A 51 1.79 19.03 2.83
CA ALA A 51 1.77 18.54 1.44
C ALA A 51 0.69 17.46 1.22
N ALA A 52 0.55 16.51 2.13
CA ALA A 52 -0.48 15.49 2.07
C ALA A 52 -1.89 16.10 2.07
N TRP A 53 -2.15 17.07 2.96
CA TRP A 53 -3.43 17.77 3.01
C TRP A 53 -3.72 18.61 1.77
N ARG A 54 -2.71 19.33 1.23
CA ARG A 54 -2.87 20.05 -0.05
C ARG A 54 -3.31 19.15 -1.20
N TRP A 55 -2.98 17.86 -1.17
CA TRP A 55 -3.40 16.90 -2.17
C TRP A 55 -4.78 16.29 -1.86
N ALA A 56 -5.06 15.95 -0.59
CA ALA A 56 -6.32 15.31 -0.19
C ALA A 56 -7.52 16.29 -0.16
N ASP A 57 -7.31 17.54 0.27
CA ASP A 57 -8.39 18.52 0.47
C ASP A 57 -9.24 18.76 -0.78
N PRO A 58 -8.66 18.97 -1.99
CA PRO A 58 -9.46 19.17 -3.20
C PRO A 58 -10.33 17.95 -3.55
N ILE A 59 -9.82 16.74 -3.29
CA ILE A 59 -10.55 15.48 -3.55
C ILE A 59 -11.75 15.38 -2.60
N LEU A 60 -11.54 15.66 -1.31
CA LEU A 60 -12.60 15.66 -0.31
C LEU A 60 -13.66 16.73 -0.59
N ALA A 61 -13.23 17.94 -0.96
CA ALA A 61 -14.14 19.03 -1.32
C ALA A 61 -14.99 18.68 -2.55
N ALA A 62 -14.36 18.12 -3.60
CA ALA A 62 -15.07 17.66 -4.79
C ALA A 62 -16.09 16.57 -4.44
N TRP A 63 -15.71 15.59 -3.61
CA TRP A 63 -16.62 14.52 -3.19
C TRP A 63 -17.82 15.06 -2.41
N ALA A 64 -17.60 15.96 -1.46
CA ALA A 64 -18.67 16.57 -0.67
C ALA A 64 -19.72 17.30 -1.54
N THR A 65 -19.30 17.86 -2.67
CA THR A 65 -20.20 18.59 -3.60
C THR A 65 -20.73 17.75 -4.76
N GLY A 66 -20.05 16.65 -5.12
CA GLY A 66 -20.29 15.90 -6.35
C GLY A 66 -21.54 15.01 -6.32
N GLY A 67 -22.06 14.68 -5.14
CA GLY A 67 -23.28 13.90 -4.96
C GLY A 67 -23.18 12.42 -5.43
N GLU A 68 -22.01 11.97 -5.89
CA GLU A 68 -21.78 10.59 -6.30
C GLU A 68 -21.49 9.72 -5.08
N ALA A 69 -22.34 8.70 -4.87
CA ALA A 69 -22.14 7.72 -3.82
C ALA A 69 -20.97 6.76 -4.16
N PRO A 70 -20.26 6.22 -3.16
CA PRO A 70 -19.26 5.19 -3.40
C PRO A 70 -19.87 4.00 -4.16
N ARG A 71 -19.10 3.44 -5.10
CA ARG A 71 -19.53 2.25 -5.85
C ARG A 71 -19.54 1.03 -4.93
N PRO A 72 -20.64 0.27 -4.85
CA PRO A 72 -20.70 -0.90 -4.00
C PRO A 72 -19.85 -2.04 -4.56
N TYR A 73 -19.41 -2.93 -3.68
CA TYR A 73 -18.71 -4.17 -4.01
C TYR A 73 -19.05 -5.24 -2.96
N THR A 74 -18.86 -6.51 -3.33
CA THR A 74 -19.14 -7.63 -2.43
C THR A 74 -18.05 -7.73 -1.36
N ALA A 75 -18.42 -7.96 -0.11
CA ALA A 75 -17.43 -8.15 0.96
C ALA A 75 -16.53 -9.36 0.66
N GLY A 76 -15.21 -9.19 0.88
CA GLY A 76 -14.20 -10.19 0.54
C GLY A 76 -13.65 -10.09 -0.89
N THR A 77 -14.17 -9.17 -1.73
CA THR A 77 -13.55 -8.86 -3.02
C THR A 77 -12.61 -7.66 -2.92
N TRP A 78 -11.74 -7.50 -3.93
CA TRP A 78 -10.78 -6.39 -4.06
C TRP A 78 -11.41 -5.01 -4.36
N GLY A 79 -12.74 -4.90 -4.36
CA GLY A 79 -13.44 -3.66 -4.65
C GLY A 79 -14.30 -3.71 -5.93
N PRO A 80 -14.80 -2.55 -6.40
CA PRO A 80 -15.61 -2.46 -7.61
C PRO A 80 -14.75 -2.58 -8.87
N SER A 81 -15.33 -3.08 -9.97
CA SER A 81 -14.64 -3.17 -11.28
C SER A 81 -14.08 -1.83 -11.79
N ALA A 82 -14.66 -0.71 -11.34
CA ALA A 82 -14.17 0.63 -11.62
C ALA A 82 -12.74 0.88 -11.07
N ALA A 83 -12.33 0.20 -10.00
CA ALA A 83 -10.97 0.31 -9.44
C ALA A 83 -9.92 -0.39 -10.32
N VAL A 84 -10.28 -1.52 -10.94
CA VAL A 84 -9.44 -2.21 -11.94
C VAL A 84 -9.32 -1.36 -13.19
N ALA A 85 -10.46 -0.92 -13.73
CA ALA A 85 -10.51 -0.07 -14.92
C ALA A 85 -9.77 1.28 -14.75
N LEU A 86 -9.60 1.77 -13.51
CA LEU A 86 -8.83 2.98 -13.22
C LEU A 86 -7.33 2.79 -13.53
N ILE A 87 -6.76 1.66 -13.10
CA ILE A 87 -5.33 1.38 -13.23
C ILE A 87 -5.00 0.83 -14.63
N GLU A 88 -5.91 0.08 -15.25
CA GLU A 88 -5.75 -0.42 -16.63
C GLU A 88 -5.61 0.69 -17.68
N ARG A 89 -6.17 1.88 -17.42
CA ARG A 89 -5.99 3.07 -18.29
C ARG A 89 -4.53 3.45 -18.46
N ASP A 90 -3.70 3.16 -17.47
CA ASP A 90 -2.25 3.40 -17.49
C ASP A 90 -1.45 2.15 -17.93
N GLY A 91 -2.13 1.11 -18.44
CA GLY A 91 -1.50 -0.15 -18.87
C GLY A 91 -0.96 -0.99 -17.72
N ARG A 92 -1.50 -0.80 -16.51
CA ARG A 92 -1.09 -1.49 -15.29
C ARG A 92 -2.23 -2.38 -14.79
N THR A 93 -1.90 -3.37 -13.97
CA THR A 93 -2.87 -4.23 -13.27
C THR A 93 -2.52 -4.27 -11.79
N TRP A 94 -3.53 -4.45 -10.93
CA TRP A 94 -3.29 -4.72 -9.52
C TRP A 94 -2.59 -6.06 -9.37
N ASN A 95 -1.64 -6.16 -8.44
CA ASN A 95 -1.09 -7.44 -8.04
C ASN A 95 -2.07 -8.05 -7.03
N GLU A 96 -2.98 -8.87 -7.54
CA GLU A 96 -3.88 -9.68 -6.72
C GLU A 96 -3.09 -10.93 -6.34
N GLU A 97 -2.59 -11.00 -5.10
CA GLU A 97 -1.98 -12.23 -4.60
C GLU A 97 -3.03 -13.35 -4.67
N GLU A 98 -2.86 -14.28 -5.61
CA GLU A 98 -3.46 -15.61 -5.51
C GLU A 98 -2.67 -16.35 -4.42
N ASP A 99 -3.34 -16.69 -3.31
CA ASP A 99 -2.85 -17.66 -2.33
C ASP A 99 -2.38 -18.97 -3.00
#